data_AF-A0A9Q8YAE3-F1
#
_entry.id   AF-A0A9Q8YAE3-F1
#
_cell.length_a   1.000
_cell.length_b   1.000
_cell.length_c   1.000
_cell.angle_alpha   90.00
_cell.angle_beta   90.00
_cell.angle_gamma   90.00
#
_symmetry.space_group_name_H-M   'P 1'
#
loop_
_entity.id
_entity.type
_entity.pdbx_description
1 polymer ?
#
loop_
_entity_poly.entity_id
_entity_poly.type
_entity_poly.pdbx_seq_one_letter_code
_entity_poly.pdbx_strand_id
1 'polypeptide(L)'
;MNPPAAPIPCRQGTACSVGWALHQAGLQRIDEILSIAEGPATVVEAFSEAASDEQLEEENLKLIEAFPETADTEGRLAFFSGAFDVAEALGFSQAEVREVTDHRLFKLAHYARLGLAAEQAKKRAMSKLQRAPAPVARPRPAARAEQAPRQSREAMKRLSKSGSIRDAMGVDFD
;
A
#
# COMPACT_ATOMS: atom_id res chain seq x y z
N MET A 1 33.41 4.18 26.07
CA MET A 1 34.30 3.42 25.16
C MET A 1 33.53 3.19 23.87
N ASN A 2 33.54 4.17 22.96
CA ASN A 2 34.41 4.32 21.77
C ASN A 2 33.81 3.62 20.53
N PRO A 3 33.74 4.23 19.32
CA PRO A 3 34.04 5.63 18.93
C PRO A 3 32.86 6.32 18.20
N PRO A 4 32.84 7.66 18.06
CA PRO A 4 31.97 8.29 17.06
C PRO A 4 32.45 7.90 15.66
N ALA A 5 31.51 7.47 14.81
CA ALA A 5 31.80 7.01 13.46
C ALA A 5 32.56 8.08 12.64
N ALA A 6 33.57 7.61 11.90
CA ALA A 6 34.38 8.42 11.00
C ALA A 6 33.53 9.08 9.89
N PRO A 7 33.91 10.29 9.43
CA PRO A 7 33.10 11.12 8.55
C PRO A 7 33.14 10.67 7.08
N ILE A 8 31.99 10.74 6.39
CA ILE A 8 31.88 10.52 4.94
C ILE A 8 32.60 11.66 4.18
N PRO A 9 33.40 11.37 3.14
CA PRO A 9 34.36 12.32 2.58
C PRO A 9 33.71 13.41 1.72
N CYS A 10 34.03 14.68 2.01
CA CYS A 10 33.67 15.85 1.20
C CYS A 10 34.71 16.06 0.07
N ARG A 11 34.27 16.15 -1.19
CA ARG A 11 35.15 16.50 -2.33
C ARG A 11 34.74 17.84 -2.98
N GLN A 12 35.35 18.91 -2.45
CA GLN A 12 35.79 20.18 -3.07
C GLN A 12 34.70 21.14 -3.62
N GLY A 13 34.58 22.43 -3.23
CA GLY A 13 35.44 23.33 -2.46
C GLY A 13 34.68 24.56 -1.91
N THR A 14 35.35 25.31 -1.03
CA THR A 14 34.95 26.48 -0.22
C THR A 14 33.71 26.39 0.69
N ALA A 15 32.65 25.65 0.37
CA ALA A 15 31.51 25.47 1.28
C ALA A 15 31.82 24.55 2.48
N CYS A 16 32.85 23.70 2.33
CA CYS A 16 33.30 22.78 3.37
C CYS A 16 34.00 23.48 4.55
N SER A 17 34.51 24.71 4.40
CA SER A 17 35.26 25.37 5.49
C SER A 17 34.34 25.90 6.60
N VAL A 18 33.15 26.40 6.25
CA VAL A 18 32.18 26.89 7.24
C VAL A 18 31.51 25.73 7.97
N GLY A 19 31.14 24.67 7.24
CA GLY A 19 30.58 23.44 7.83
C GLY A 19 31.58 22.66 8.68
N TRP A 20 32.84 22.57 8.26
CA TRP A 20 33.90 21.91 9.04
C TRP A 20 34.31 22.73 10.27
N ALA A 21 34.31 24.06 10.20
CA ALA A 21 34.55 24.91 11.37
C ALA A 21 33.44 24.80 12.43
N LEU A 22 32.17 24.70 12.01
CA LEU A 22 31.03 24.42 12.90
C LEU A 22 31.12 23.01 13.52
N HIS A 23 31.56 22.02 12.73
CA HIS A 23 31.78 20.65 13.20
C HIS A 23 32.97 20.55 14.19
N GLN A 24 34.08 21.26 13.94
CA GLN A 24 35.22 21.30 14.87
C GLN A 24 34.90 22.06 16.17
N ALA A 25 34.10 23.13 16.10
CA ALA A 25 33.59 23.82 17.28
C ALA A 25 32.61 22.95 18.10
N GLY A 26 31.89 22.01 17.45
CA GLY A 26 31.06 21.01 18.11
C GLY A 26 31.87 19.97 18.89
N LEU A 27 33.03 19.54 18.36
CA LEU A 27 33.91 18.57 19.02
C LEU A 27 34.59 19.13 20.27
N GLN A 28 34.90 20.44 20.33
CA GLN A 28 35.48 21.07 21.52
C GLN A 28 34.49 21.18 22.69
N ARG A 29 33.19 21.33 22.42
CA ARG A 29 32.14 21.28 23.47
C ARG A 29 31.94 19.89 24.05
N ILE A 30 32.16 18.85 23.25
CA ILE A 30 32.08 17.46 23.69
C ILE A 30 33.24 17.12 24.66
N ASP A 31 34.44 17.64 24.39
CA ASP A 31 35.62 17.45 25.26
C ASP A 31 35.46 18.17 26.62
N GLU A 32 34.85 19.35 26.63
CA GLU A 32 34.51 20.09 27.85
C GLU A 32 33.45 19.36 28.71
N ILE A 33 32.42 18.78 28.07
CA ILE A 33 31.38 17.97 28.74
C ILE A 33 31.96 16.67 29.31
N LEU A 34 32.94 16.07 28.65
CA LEU A 34 33.62 14.86 29.14
C LEU A 34 34.49 15.12 30.39
N SER A 35 35.00 16.35 30.59
CA SER A 35 35.77 16.73 31.79
C SER A 35 34.90 17.06 33.01
N ILE A 36 33.63 17.40 32.80
CA ILE A 36 32.62 17.64 33.86
C ILE A 36 31.97 16.31 34.29
N ALA A 37 32.20 15.22 33.55
CA ALA A 37 31.54 13.92 33.69
C ALA A 37 32.16 12.96 34.73
N GLU A 38 32.99 13.43 35.66
CA GLU A 38 33.46 12.61 36.79
C GLU A 38 32.41 12.36 37.89
N GLY A 39 31.13 12.60 37.60
CA GLY A 39 29.96 11.92 38.21
C GLY A 39 28.66 12.74 38.05
N PRO A 40 27.42 12.19 38.05
CA PRO A 40 26.90 10.84 37.81
C PRO A 40 26.04 10.80 36.51
N ALA A 41 26.60 11.16 35.34
CA ALA A 41 25.85 11.27 34.08
C ALA A 41 25.64 9.94 33.33
N THR A 42 26.48 8.92 33.58
CA THR A 42 26.43 7.63 32.87
C THR A 42 25.19 6.79 33.16
N VAL A 43 24.54 7.01 34.29
CA VAL A 43 23.29 6.33 34.65
C VAL A 43 22.11 6.95 33.89
N VAL A 44 22.06 8.27 33.72
CA VAL A 44 20.92 8.92 33.05
C VAL A 44 20.90 8.62 31.54
N GLU A 45 22.07 8.58 30.89
CA GLU A 45 22.18 8.34 29.45
C GLU A 45 21.88 6.88 29.10
N ALA A 46 22.42 5.92 29.86
CA ALA A 46 22.10 4.50 29.72
C ALA A 46 20.63 4.17 30.03
N PHE A 47 20.01 4.87 30.98
CA PHE A 47 18.56 4.76 31.22
C PHE A 47 17.74 5.43 30.11
N SER A 48 18.24 6.50 29.48
CA SER A 48 17.54 7.16 28.37
C SER A 48 17.59 6.35 27.08
N GLU A 49 18.73 5.71 26.79
CA GLU A 49 18.87 4.78 25.66
C GLU A 49 18.03 3.52 25.90
N ALA A 50 18.11 2.93 27.10
CA ALA A 50 17.27 1.77 27.46
C ALA A 50 15.77 2.10 27.42
N ALA A 51 15.35 3.26 27.92
CA ALA A 51 13.95 3.70 27.83
C ALA A 51 13.51 3.99 26.39
N SER A 52 14.43 4.42 25.51
CA SER A 52 14.14 4.62 24.09
C SER A 52 13.97 3.28 23.37
N ASP A 53 14.81 2.30 23.69
CA ASP A 53 14.73 0.95 23.12
C ASP A 53 13.46 0.22 23.59
N GLU A 54 13.11 0.31 24.87
CA GLU A 54 11.85 -0.24 25.41
C GLU A 54 10.63 0.38 24.71
N GLN A 55 10.63 1.70 24.48
CA GLN A 55 9.57 2.38 23.73
C GLN A 55 9.49 1.89 22.28
N LEU A 56 10.62 1.73 21.60
CA LEU A 56 10.66 1.20 20.24
C LEU A 56 10.12 -0.23 20.15
N GLU A 57 10.47 -1.08 21.12
CA GLU A 57 9.95 -2.44 21.21
C GLU A 57 8.44 -2.46 21.43
N GLU A 58 7.92 -1.62 22.34
CA GLU A 58 6.48 -1.50 22.58
C GLU A 58 5.72 -1.03 21.33
N GLU A 59 6.23 0.01 20.65
CA GLU A 59 5.62 0.53 19.42
C GLU A 59 5.67 -0.52 18.30
N ASN A 60 6.77 -1.27 18.21
CA ASN A 60 6.90 -2.37 17.26
C ASN A 60 5.93 -3.53 17.59
N LEU A 61 5.72 -3.88 18.86
CA LEU A 61 4.73 -4.89 19.25
C LEU A 61 3.31 -4.45 18.87
N LYS A 62 2.95 -3.19 19.11
CA LYS A 62 1.66 -2.62 18.69
C LYS A 62 1.51 -2.61 17.17
N LEU A 63 2.60 -2.42 16.44
CA LEU A 63 2.61 -2.50 14.98
C LEU A 63 2.35 -3.94 14.50
N ILE A 64 3.01 -4.93 15.10
CA ILE A 64 2.82 -6.36 14.79
C ILE A 64 1.40 -6.82 15.14
N GLU A 65 0.84 -6.37 16.26
CA GLU A 65 -0.54 -6.67 16.64
C GLU A 65 -1.53 -6.14 15.59
N ALA A 66 -1.28 -4.94 15.06
CA ALA A 66 -2.13 -4.33 14.04
C ALA A 66 -1.94 -4.94 12.65
N PHE A 67 -0.71 -5.30 12.31
CA PHE A 67 -0.30 -5.82 11.00
C PHE A 67 0.59 -7.04 11.21
N PRO A 68 0.02 -8.25 11.36
CA PRO A 68 0.77 -9.47 11.64
C PRO A 68 1.84 -9.80 10.59
N GLU A 69 1.67 -9.34 9.35
CA GLU A 69 2.67 -9.45 8.26
C GLU A 69 3.98 -8.69 8.55
N THR A 70 3.99 -7.80 9.54
CA THR A 70 5.22 -7.11 9.97
C THR A 70 6.02 -7.92 10.98
N ALA A 71 5.53 -9.09 11.41
CA ALA A 71 6.28 -10.01 12.26
C ALA A 71 7.43 -10.68 11.50
N ASP A 72 7.25 -10.94 10.20
CA ASP A 72 8.25 -11.53 9.35
C ASP A 72 9.12 -10.48 8.64
N THR A 73 10.36 -10.84 8.31
CA THR A 73 11.32 -9.89 7.74
C THR A 73 10.91 -9.39 6.35
N GLU A 74 10.30 -10.23 5.53
CA GLU A 74 9.95 -9.89 4.14
C GLU A 74 8.73 -8.96 4.10
N GLY A 75 7.67 -9.32 4.82
CA GLY A 75 6.46 -8.55 5.00
C GLY A 75 6.74 -7.22 5.71
N ARG A 76 7.64 -7.20 6.69
CA ARG A 76 8.13 -5.96 7.30
C ARG A 76 8.80 -5.03 6.29
N LEU A 77 9.73 -5.54 5.48
CA LEU A 77 10.41 -4.74 4.46
C LEU A 77 9.41 -4.19 3.43
N ALA A 78 8.46 -5.01 2.97
CA ALA A 78 7.43 -4.60 2.03
C ALA A 78 6.45 -3.56 2.62
N PHE A 79 6.12 -3.70 3.90
CA PHE A 79 5.26 -2.76 4.62
C PHE A 79 5.93 -1.38 4.73
N PHE A 80 7.16 -1.33 5.22
CA PHE A 80 7.88 -0.08 5.38
C PHE A 80 8.22 0.57 4.04
N SER A 81 8.66 -0.19 3.03
CA SER A 81 8.90 0.38 1.70
C SER A 81 7.66 1.06 1.14
N GLY A 82 6.50 0.40 1.24
CA GLY A 82 5.23 0.99 0.84
C GLY A 82 4.83 2.23 1.65
N ALA A 83 5.20 2.30 2.93
CA ALA A 83 4.97 3.49 3.77
C ALA A 83 5.88 4.66 3.35
N PHE A 84 7.16 4.40 3.08
CA PHE A 84 8.11 5.40 2.56
C PHE A 84 7.67 5.94 1.18
N ASP A 85 7.28 5.06 0.26
CA ASP A 85 6.81 5.46 -1.08
C ASP A 85 5.62 6.44 -1.01
N VAL A 86 4.69 6.18 -0.07
CA VAL A 86 3.53 7.05 0.13
C VAL A 86 3.91 8.36 0.80
N ALA A 87 4.80 8.32 1.80
CA ALA A 87 5.27 9.52 2.45
C ALA A 87 5.98 10.45 1.43
N GLU A 88 6.83 9.89 0.57
CA GLU A 88 7.46 10.63 -0.53
C GLU A 88 6.42 11.19 -1.51
N ALA A 89 5.42 10.38 -1.91
CA ALA A 89 4.33 10.84 -2.77
C ALA A 89 3.49 11.97 -2.14
N LEU A 90 3.46 12.07 -0.81
CA LEU A 90 2.80 13.13 -0.04
C LEU A 90 3.72 14.32 0.27
N GLY A 91 5.00 14.26 -0.11
CA GLY A 91 5.97 15.36 0.01
C GLY A 91 6.85 15.34 1.26
N PHE A 92 6.84 14.25 2.04
CA PHE A 92 7.78 14.09 3.14
C PHE A 92 9.19 13.76 2.62
N SER A 93 10.20 14.31 3.28
CA SER A 93 11.60 13.94 3.03
C SER A 93 11.96 12.61 3.70
N GLN A 94 12.97 11.91 3.17
CA GLN A 94 13.43 10.66 3.78
C GLN A 94 13.99 10.85 5.21
N ALA A 95 14.51 12.03 5.55
CA ALA A 95 14.99 12.32 6.89
C ALA A 95 13.82 12.37 7.89
N GLU A 96 12.75 13.10 7.54
CA GLU A 96 11.56 13.22 8.38
C GLU A 96 10.90 11.86 8.64
N VAL A 97 10.82 10.98 7.63
CA VAL A 97 10.18 9.67 7.79
C VAL A 97 11.04 8.70 8.62
N ARG A 98 12.37 8.84 8.59
CA ARG A 98 13.28 7.98 9.39
C ARG A 98 13.29 8.32 10.88
N GLU A 99 12.96 9.56 11.23
CA GLU A 99 12.86 10.00 12.62
C GLU A 99 11.52 9.57 13.27
N VAL A 100 10.57 9.06 12.48
CA VAL A 100 9.28 8.59 12.97
C VAL A 100 9.41 7.20 13.59
N THR A 101 9.03 7.10 14.86
CA THR A 101 9.01 5.85 15.64
C THR A 101 7.59 5.40 16.02
N ASP A 102 6.62 6.30 15.93
CA ASP A 102 5.23 6.05 16.33
C ASP A 102 4.51 5.10 15.35
N HIS A 103 4.06 3.95 15.86
CA HIS A 103 3.36 2.93 15.05
C HIS A 103 2.08 3.46 14.38
N ARG A 104 1.45 4.49 14.95
CA ARG A 104 0.22 5.10 14.42
C ARG A 104 0.48 5.81 13.11
N LEU A 105 1.66 6.42 12.93
CA LEU A 105 2.02 7.08 11.68
C LEU A 105 2.21 6.06 10.56
N PHE A 106 2.78 4.89 10.86
CA PHE A 106 2.88 3.80 9.89
C PHE A 106 1.51 3.19 9.54
N LYS A 107 0.58 3.09 10.50
CA LYS A 107 -0.83 2.74 10.22
C LYS A 107 -1.47 3.72 9.24
N LEU A 108 -1.29 5.02 9.47
CA LEU A 108 -1.83 6.06 8.58
C LEU A 108 -1.22 5.96 7.18
N ALA A 109 0.09 5.79 7.07
CA ALA A 109 0.77 5.62 5.79
C ALA A 109 0.25 4.40 5.02
N HIS A 110 0.04 3.27 5.72
CA HIS A 110 -0.54 2.07 5.12
C HIS A 110 -1.93 2.34 4.52
N TYR A 111 -2.84 2.97 5.26
CA TYR A 111 -4.18 3.27 4.74
C TYR A 111 -4.17 4.35 3.66
N ALA A 112 -3.29 5.34 3.77
CA ALA A 112 -3.08 6.33 2.72
C ALA A 112 -2.63 5.65 1.41
N ARG A 113 -1.75 4.64 1.48
CA ARG A 113 -1.36 3.82 0.32
C ARG A 113 -2.55 3.20 -0.38
N LEU A 114 -3.43 2.55 0.38
CA LEU A 114 -4.62 1.89 -0.14
C LEU A 114 -5.59 2.92 -0.75
N GLY A 115 -5.76 4.07 -0.09
CA GLY A 115 -6.57 5.19 -0.57
C GLY A 115 -6.06 5.74 -1.90
N LEU A 116 -4.76 6.04 -2.01
CA LEU A 116 -4.14 6.52 -3.24
C LEU A 116 -4.26 5.50 -4.38
N ALA A 117 -4.02 4.22 -4.11
CA ALA A 117 -4.19 3.16 -5.09
C ALA A 117 -5.66 3.07 -5.57
N ALA A 118 -6.63 3.16 -4.66
CA ALA A 118 -8.05 3.15 -4.99
C ALA A 118 -8.46 4.37 -5.83
N GLU A 119 -7.98 5.56 -5.51
CA GLU A 119 -8.21 6.77 -6.29
C GLU A 119 -7.65 6.66 -7.71
N GLN A 120 -6.42 6.16 -7.85
CA GLN A 120 -5.80 5.94 -9.15
C GLN A 120 -6.56 4.89 -9.96
N ALA A 121 -7.00 3.79 -9.33
CA ALA A 121 -7.81 2.77 -9.98
C ALA A 121 -9.15 3.35 -10.48
N LYS A 122 -9.82 4.16 -9.65
CA LYS A 122 -11.05 4.88 -10.04
C LYS A 122 -10.82 5.80 -11.23
N LYS A 123 -9.76 6.61 -11.21
CA LYS A 123 -9.39 7.50 -12.33
C LYS A 123 -9.16 6.71 -13.62
N ARG A 124 -8.43 5.59 -13.55
CA ARG A 124 -8.19 4.69 -14.70
C ARG A 124 -9.49 4.07 -15.22
N ALA A 125 -10.37 3.58 -14.34
CA ALA A 125 -11.65 3.01 -14.73
C ALA A 125 -12.55 4.05 -15.44
N MET A 126 -12.65 5.26 -14.88
CA MET A 126 -13.40 6.36 -15.49
C MET A 126 -12.83 6.75 -16.86
N SER A 127 -11.51 6.80 -17.02
CA SER A 127 -10.90 7.08 -18.33
C SER A 127 -11.19 5.99 -19.37
N LYS A 128 -11.28 4.72 -18.96
CA LYS A 128 -11.64 3.61 -19.85
C LYS A 128 -13.09 3.70 -20.29
N LEU A 129 -14.00 4.08 -19.37
CA LEU A 129 -15.42 4.31 -19.69
C LEU A 129 -15.60 5.46 -20.68
N GLN A 130 -14.89 6.58 -20.47
CA GLN A 130 -14.96 7.74 -21.38
C GLN A 130 -14.39 7.44 -22.78
N ARG A 131 -13.38 6.57 -22.87
CA ARG A 131 -12.76 6.15 -24.14
C ARG A 131 -13.44 4.95 -24.77
N ALA A 132 -14.39 4.33 -24.09
CA ALA A 132 -15.10 3.17 -24.63
C ALA A 132 -16.00 3.63 -25.78
N PRO A 133 -15.88 3.05 -26.98
CA PRO A 133 -16.85 3.29 -28.04
C PRO A 133 -18.24 2.86 -27.56
N ALA A 134 -19.28 3.55 -28.05
CA ALA A 134 -20.66 3.25 -27.70
C ALA A 134 -20.91 1.74 -27.78
N PRO A 135 -21.57 1.12 -26.78
CA PRO A 135 -21.79 -0.31 -26.78
C PRO A 135 -22.55 -0.68 -28.04
N VAL A 136 -21.85 -1.34 -28.97
CA VAL A 136 -22.46 -1.88 -30.18
C VAL A 136 -23.44 -2.93 -29.69
N ALA A 137 -24.72 -2.70 -29.93
CA ALA A 137 -25.77 -3.65 -29.56
C ALA A 137 -25.37 -5.01 -30.09
N ARG A 138 -25.06 -5.95 -29.18
CA ARG A 138 -24.85 -7.34 -29.58
C ARG A 138 -26.14 -7.76 -30.28
N PRO A 139 -26.09 -8.26 -31.52
CA PRO A 139 -27.29 -8.75 -32.17
C PRO A 139 -27.88 -9.79 -31.23
N ARG A 140 -29.08 -9.49 -30.70
CA ARG A 140 -29.88 -10.47 -29.98
C ARG A 140 -29.93 -11.69 -30.91
N PRO A 141 -29.60 -12.90 -30.45
CA PRO A 141 -29.66 -14.07 -31.32
C PRO A 141 -31.09 -14.17 -31.86
N ALA A 142 -31.27 -13.72 -33.10
CA ALA A 142 -32.52 -13.82 -33.80
C ALA A 142 -32.71 -15.30 -34.13
N ALA A 143 -33.97 -15.75 -34.07
CA ALA A 143 -34.45 -16.98 -34.69
C ALA A 143 -34.42 -18.30 -33.91
N ARG A 144 -34.33 -18.36 -32.57
CA ARG A 144 -34.79 -19.55 -31.81
C ARG A 144 -36.02 -19.31 -30.95
N ALA A 145 -36.13 -18.15 -30.32
CA ALA A 145 -37.25 -17.87 -29.40
C ALA A 145 -38.61 -17.68 -30.09
N GLU A 146 -38.66 -17.26 -31.37
CA GLU A 146 -39.92 -17.07 -32.09
C GLU A 146 -40.35 -18.28 -32.93
N GLN A 147 -39.45 -19.22 -33.19
CA GLN A 147 -39.74 -20.39 -34.04
C GLN A 147 -40.41 -21.53 -33.26
N ALA A 148 -39.98 -21.77 -32.02
CA ALA A 148 -40.55 -22.78 -31.13
C ALA A 148 -42.08 -22.63 -30.93
N PRO A 149 -42.63 -21.45 -30.57
CA PRO A 149 -44.07 -21.31 -30.35
C PRO A 149 -44.90 -21.42 -31.65
N ARG A 150 -44.31 -21.11 -32.81
CA ARG A 150 -45.00 -21.27 -34.11
C ARG A 150 -45.05 -22.75 -34.53
N GLN A 151 -43.96 -23.48 -34.35
CA GLN A 151 -43.88 -24.90 -34.69
C GLN A 151 -44.77 -25.76 -33.79
N SER A 152 -44.82 -25.49 -32.48
CA SER A 152 -45.72 -26.20 -31.55
C SER A 152 -47.21 -26.00 -31.92
N ARG A 153 -47.60 -24.77 -32.29
CA ARG A 153 -48.98 -24.47 -32.74
C ARG A 153 -49.35 -25.20 -34.04
N GLU A 154 -48.42 -25.30 -34.98
CA GLU A 154 -48.65 -26.06 -36.22
C GLU A 154 -48.73 -27.57 -35.97
N ALA A 155 -47.91 -28.10 -35.07
CA ALA A 155 -47.97 -29.50 -34.63
C ALA A 155 -49.30 -29.83 -33.95
N MET A 156 -49.80 -28.96 -33.05
CA MET A 156 -51.14 -29.11 -32.44
C MET A 156 -52.26 -29.12 -33.48
N LYS A 157 -52.19 -28.25 -34.50
CA LYS A 157 -53.19 -28.19 -35.58
C LYS A 157 -53.18 -29.42 -36.48
N ARG A 158 -52.02 -30.06 -36.65
CA ARG A 158 -51.90 -31.32 -37.39
C ARG A 158 -52.37 -32.49 -36.55
N LEU A 159 -51.98 -32.55 -35.28
CA LEU A 159 -52.41 -33.56 -34.32
C LEU A 159 -53.95 -33.61 -34.19
N SER A 160 -54.61 -32.45 -34.08
CA SER A 160 -56.08 -32.39 -33.98
C SER A 160 -56.81 -32.87 -35.25
N LYS A 161 -56.11 -32.91 -36.40
CA LYS A 161 -56.66 -33.40 -37.67
C LYS A 161 -56.28 -34.84 -37.97
N SER A 162 -55.05 -35.24 -37.68
CA SER A 162 -54.46 -36.52 -38.08
C SER A 162 -54.48 -37.56 -36.96
N GLY A 163 -54.50 -37.14 -35.69
CA GLY A 163 -54.33 -38.02 -34.53
C GLY A 163 -52.98 -38.72 -34.47
N SER A 164 -51.99 -38.31 -35.27
CA SER A 164 -50.72 -39.00 -35.43
C SER A 164 -49.78 -38.79 -34.24
N ILE A 165 -49.21 -39.87 -33.72
CA ILE A 165 -48.19 -39.85 -32.66
C ILE A 165 -46.97 -39.01 -33.05
N ARG A 166 -46.61 -38.97 -34.35
CA ARG A 166 -45.48 -38.15 -34.82
C ARG A 166 -45.72 -36.66 -34.67
N ASP A 167 -46.97 -36.22 -34.82
CA ASP A 167 -47.35 -34.82 -34.63
C ASP A 167 -47.42 -34.48 -33.12
N ALA A 168 -47.81 -35.44 -32.27
CA ALA A 168 -47.82 -35.26 -30.81
C ALA A 168 -46.42 -35.02 -30.22
N MET A 169 -45.39 -35.69 -30.73
CA MET A 169 -44.01 -35.50 -30.28
C MET A 169 -43.41 -34.13 -30.63
N GLY A 170 -44.02 -33.40 -31.57
CA GLY A 170 -43.56 -32.07 -31.99
C GLY A 170 -44.23 -30.92 -31.25
N VAL A 171 -45.17 -31.20 -30.33
CA VAL A 171 -45.85 -30.19 -29.53
C VAL A 171 -45.03 -29.90 -28.28
N ASP A 172 -44.65 -28.64 -28.12
CA ASP A 172 -44.02 -28.11 -26.91
C ASP A 172 -45.09 -27.50 -26.00
N PHE A 173 -45.15 -27.90 -24.73
CA PHE A 173 -46.22 -27.57 -23.76
C PHE A 173 -45.80 -26.58 -22.67
N ASP A 174 -44.57 -26.07 -22.73
CA ASP A 174 -44.03 -25.06 -21.81
C ASP A 174 -44.47 -23.61 -22.12
#